data_AF-A0A3A2ZDL2-F1
#
_entry.id   AF-A0A3A2ZDL2-F1
#
_cell.length_a   1.000
_cell.length_b   1.000
_cell.length_c   1.000
_cell.angle_alpha   90.00
_cell.angle_beta   90.00
_cell.angle_gamma   90.00
#
_symmetry.space_group_name_H-M   'P 1'
#
loop_
_entity.id
_entity.type
_entity.pdbx_description
1 polymer ?
#
loop_
_entity_poly.entity_id
_entity_poly.type
_entity_poly.pdbx_seq_one_letter_code
_entity_poly.pdbx_strand_id
1 'polypeptide(L)'
;MAHPETLLPMSTVDDPLERFVSVIRFYLSGWHIKPPGVKKPLNPILGETFTCYWDYPDGTRGYYVAEQTSHHPPKSSYFFMAPEHNIRIDGTLKPRSKFLGNSAASMMEGIAILRLLNRGENKENGER
;
A
#
# COMPACT_ATOMS: atom_id res chain seq x y z
N MET A 1 5.55 -0.95 -1.93
CA MET A 1 6.33 -0.19 -2.94
C MET A 1 7.62 -0.91 -3.37
N ALA A 2 7.71 -2.24 -3.21
CA ALA A 2 8.95 -2.95 -3.53
C ALA A 2 9.10 -3.30 -5.01
N HIS A 3 8.01 -3.23 -5.77
CA HIS A 3 7.94 -3.55 -7.20
C HIS A 3 7.50 -2.32 -8.02
N PRO A 4 8.34 -1.27 -8.12
CA PRO A 4 8.01 -0.07 -8.89
C PRO A 4 7.68 -0.38 -10.35
N GLU A 5 8.29 -1.41 -10.95
CA GLU A 5 8.03 -1.88 -12.31
C GLU A 5 6.57 -2.32 -12.53
N THR A 6 5.88 -2.75 -11.47
CA THR A 6 4.44 -3.08 -11.53
C THR A 6 3.56 -1.90 -11.16
N LEU A 7 4.09 -0.94 -10.41
CA LEU A 7 3.34 0.21 -9.91
C LEU A 7 3.27 1.35 -10.93
N LEU A 8 4.43 1.80 -11.41
CA LEU A 8 4.55 3.04 -12.17
C LEU A 8 3.73 3.04 -13.47
N PRO A 9 3.65 1.94 -14.25
CA PRO A 9 2.87 1.93 -15.48
C PRO A 9 1.34 1.98 -15.29
N MET A 10 0.82 1.79 -14.07
CA MET A 10 -0.63 1.61 -13.86
C MET A 10 -1.47 2.83 -14.27
N SER A 11 -0.94 4.05 -14.10
CA SER A 11 -1.67 5.28 -14.42
C SER A 11 -1.82 5.53 -15.93
N THR A 12 -0.99 4.88 -16.75
CA THR A 12 -0.96 5.05 -18.21
C THR A 12 -1.73 3.95 -18.95
N VAL A 13 -2.27 2.95 -18.27
CA VAL A 13 -3.08 1.89 -18.92
C VAL A 13 -4.48 2.40 -19.22
N ASP A 14 -4.85 2.47 -20.50
CA ASP A 14 -6.13 3.05 -20.92
C ASP A 14 -7.31 2.09 -20.79
N ASP A 15 -7.13 0.83 -21.17
CA ASP A 15 -8.18 -0.18 -21.01
C ASP A 15 -8.50 -0.38 -19.51
N PRO A 16 -9.77 -0.22 -19.08
CA PRO A 16 -10.13 -0.28 -17.68
C PRO A 16 -9.89 -1.65 -17.03
N LEU A 17 -10.07 -2.74 -17.79
CA LEU A 17 -9.88 -4.10 -17.29
C LEU A 17 -8.38 -4.37 -17.09
N GLU A 18 -7.55 -4.07 -18.09
CA GLU A 18 -6.10 -4.21 -18.00
C GLU A 18 -5.52 -3.32 -16.89
N ARG A 19 -6.06 -2.11 -16.71
CA ARG A 19 -5.67 -1.23 -15.60
C ARG A 19 -6.01 -1.84 -14.25
N PHE A 20 -7.20 -2.44 -14.11
CA PHE A 20 -7.59 -3.15 -12.89
C PHE A 20 -6.66 -4.35 -12.62
N VAL A 21 -6.37 -5.16 -13.65
CA VAL A 21 -5.41 -6.27 -13.55
C VAL A 21 -4.03 -5.78 -13.10
N SER A 22 -3.59 -4.63 -13.61
CA SER A 22 -2.32 -4.00 -13.21
C SER A 22 -2.29 -3.62 -11.73
N VAL A 23 -3.39 -3.05 -11.20
CA VAL A 23 -3.56 -2.76 -9.76
C VAL A 23 -3.47 -4.04 -8.92
N ILE A 24 -4.15 -5.12 -9.34
CA ILE A 24 -4.11 -6.41 -8.64
C ILE A 24 -2.70 -7.01 -8.67
N ARG A 25 -2.03 -6.96 -9.83
CA ARG A 25 -0.65 -7.44 -9.98
C ARG A 25 0.29 -6.72 -9.03
N PHE A 26 0.23 -5.39 -8.97
CA PHE A 26 1.01 -4.61 -8.03
C PHE A 26 0.71 -5.02 -6.58
N TYR A 27 -0.57 -5.10 -6.20
CA TYR A 27 -0.95 -5.43 -4.83
C TYR A 27 -0.47 -6.81 -4.39
N LEU A 28 -0.57 -7.81 -5.26
CA LEU A 28 -0.15 -9.18 -4.94
C LEU A 28 1.37 -9.38 -4.94
N SER A 29 2.11 -8.57 -5.71
CA SER A 29 3.57 -8.70 -5.85
C SER A 29 4.32 -8.61 -4.52
N GLY A 30 3.85 -7.81 -3.56
CA GLY A 30 4.58 -7.55 -2.31
C GLY A 30 4.50 -8.64 -1.23
N TRP A 31 3.55 -9.57 -1.31
CA TRP A 31 3.26 -10.49 -0.19
C TRP A 31 4.33 -11.56 0.05
N HIS A 32 5.16 -11.84 -0.96
CA HIS A 32 6.25 -12.81 -0.82
C HIS A 32 7.47 -12.21 -0.09
N ILE A 33 7.55 -10.89 0.03
CA ILE A 33 8.65 -10.19 0.69
C ILE A 33 8.43 -10.29 2.20
N LYS A 34 9.03 -11.30 2.81
CA LYS A 34 8.92 -11.60 4.23
C LYS A 34 10.24 -12.14 4.78
N PRO A 35 10.54 -11.96 6.07
CA PRO A 35 11.72 -12.56 6.68
C PRO A 35 11.63 -14.10 6.63
N PRO A 36 12.78 -14.80 6.57
CA PRO A 36 12.79 -16.25 6.70
C PRO A 36 12.32 -16.67 8.10
N GLY A 37 11.49 -17.72 8.15
CA GLY A 37 10.93 -18.28 9.38
C GLY A 37 9.67 -17.57 9.90
N VAL A 38 9.25 -17.96 11.11
CA VAL A 38 8.06 -17.41 11.78
C VAL A 38 8.47 -16.21 12.62
N LYS A 39 8.49 -15.03 12.00
CA LYS A 39 8.85 -13.76 12.66
C LYS A 39 7.78 -12.71 12.41
N LYS A 40 7.54 -11.87 13.42
CA LYS A 40 6.66 -10.70 13.33
C LYS A 40 7.46 -9.41 13.46
N PRO A 41 7.02 -8.30 12.84
CA PRO A 41 7.57 -6.99 13.14
C PRO A 41 7.43 -6.61 14.63
N LEU A 42 8.22 -5.63 15.04
CA LEU A 42 7.99 -4.95 16.32
C LEU A 42 6.63 -4.27 16.31
N ASN A 43 6.03 -4.12 17.48
CA ASN A 43 4.80 -3.35 17.64
C ASN A 43 5.22 -1.89 17.85
N PRO A 44 4.88 -0.95 16.96
CA PRO A 44 5.30 0.44 17.11
C PRO A 44 4.71 1.10 18.36
N ILE A 45 5.43 2.06 18.96
CA ILE A 45 4.90 2.89 20.06
C ILE A 45 3.94 3.95 19.52
N LEU A 46 3.05 4.50 20.36
CA LEU A 46 2.15 5.59 19.94
C LEU A 46 2.96 6.80 19.46
N GLY A 47 2.64 7.32 18.28
CA GLY A 47 3.35 8.43 17.65
C GLY A 47 4.67 8.05 16.98
N GLU A 48 5.05 6.77 16.95
CA GLU A 48 6.22 6.32 16.20
C GLU A 48 6.01 6.58 14.70
N THR A 49 6.99 7.25 14.08
CA THR A 49 6.97 7.59 12.65
C THR A 49 8.03 6.83 11.87
N PHE A 50 7.70 6.48 10.63
CA PHE A 50 8.67 5.98 9.67
C PHE A 50 8.49 6.68 8.32
N THR A 51 9.59 7.15 7.74
CA THR A 51 9.61 7.80 6.43
C THR A 51 10.69 7.20 5.55
N CYS A 52 10.40 7.01 4.27
CA CYS A 52 11.40 6.64 3.27
C CYS A 52 11.00 7.12 1.88
N TYR A 53 11.90 6.94 0.93
CA TYR A 53 11.67 7.29 -0.47
C TYR A 53 12.30 6.25 -1.40
N TRP A 54 11.90 6.30 -2.67
CA TRP A 54 12.49 5.52 -3.76
C TRP A 54 12.97 6.50 -4.84
N ASP A 55 14.20 6.31 -5.31
CA ASP A 55 14.67 6.91 -6.57
C ASP A 55 14.30 5.95 -7.72
N TYR A 56 13.61 6.45 -8.73
CA TYR A 56 13.22 5.66 -9.90
C TYR A 56 14.17 5.85 -11.08
N PRO A 57 14.23 4.90 -12.04
CA PRO A 57 15.12 4.99 -13.20
C PRO A 57 14.86 6.20 -14.11
N ASP A 58 13.65 6.77 -14.10
CA ASP A 58 13.28 7.96 -14.86
C ASP A 58 13.64 9.29 -14.16
N GLY A 59 14.34 9.23 -13.02
CA GLY A 59 14.75 10.38 -12.23
C GLY A 59 13.66 10.95 -11.31
N THR A 60 12.48 10.33 -11.26
CA THR A 60 11.39 10.73 -10.36
C THR A 60 11.48 10.01 -9.01
N ARG A 61 10.62 10.38 -8.04
CA ARG A 61 10.65 9.83 -6.68
C ARG A 61 9.29 9.41 -6.16
N GLY A 62 9.28 8.34 -5.38
CA GLY A 62 8.17 7.95 -4.53
C GLY A 62 8.44 8.27 -3.08
N TYR A 63 7.44 8.73 -2.34
CA TYR A 63 7.55 9.13 -0.93
C TYR A 63 6.61 8.31 -0.07
N TYR A 64 7.10 7.80 1.06
CA TYR A 64 6.31 7.07 2.05
C TYR A 64 6.45 7.71 3.42
N VAL A 65 5.32 7.89 4.09
CA VAL A 65 5.21 8.41 5.44
C VAL A 65 4.23 7.53 6.21
N ALA A 66 4.60 7.08 7.40
CA ALA A 66 3.73 6.33 8.28
C ALA A 66 3.87 6.79 9.73
N GLU A 67 2.79 6.60 10.48
CA GLU A 67 2.71 6.90 11.91
C GLU A 67 1.84 5.86 12.62
N GLN A 68 2.25 5.45 13.81
CA GLN A 68 1.42 4.68 14.73
C GLN A 68 0.39 5.61 15.41
N THR A 69 -0.80 5.70 14.83
CA THR A 69 -1.85 6.65 15.25
C THR A 69 -2.75 6.14 16.39
N SER A 70 -2.61 4.88 16.82
CA SER A 70 -3.30 4.34 18.00
C SER A 70 -2.54 3.14 18.58
N HIS A 71 -2.58 2.96 19.91
CA HIS A 71 -1.96 1.83 20.60
C HIS A 71 -3.00 0.82 21.14
N HIS A 72 -4.15 1.29 21.63
CA HIS A 72 -5.24 0.45 22.13
C HIS A 72 -6.60 0.88 21.53
N PRO A 73 -7.07 0.22 20.45
CA PRO A 73 -6.42 -0.86 19.70
C PRO A 73 -5.26 -0.35 18.81
N PRO A 74 -4.30 -1.22 18.43
CA PRO A 74 -3.16 -0.82 17.61
C PRO A 74 -3.60 -0.47 16.18
N LYS A 75 -3.18 0.70 15.71
CA LYS A 75 -3.40 1.17 14.33
C LYS A 75 -2.22 2.02 13.87
N SER A 76 -1.70 1.70 12.70
CA SER A 76 -0.78 2.57 11.96
C SER A 76 -1.50 3.15 10.75
N SER A 77 -1.26 4.41 10.46
CA SER A 77 -1.67 5.05 9.21
C SER A 77 -0.44 5.22 8.32
N TYR A 78 -0.61 5.09 7.01
CA TYR A 78 0.45 5.35 6.05
C TYR A 78 -0.07 6.09 4.83
N PHE A 79 0.82 6.87 4.26
CA PHE A 79 0.67 7.63 3.04
C PHE A 79 1.82 7.29 2.11
N PHE A 80 1.50 7.08 0.84
CA PHE A 80 2.46 6.92 -0.23
C PHE A 80 2.06 7.77 -1.43
N MET A 81 3.02 8.38 -2.10
CA MET A 81 2.79 9.10 -3.35
C MET A 81 3.98 8.99 -4.29
N ALA A 82 3.70 8.76 -5.58
CA ALA A 82 4.62 9.01 -6.70
C ALA A 82 3.99 10.14 -7.54
N PRO A 83 4.31 11.42 -7.23
CA PRO A 83 3.61 12.57 -7.79
C PRO A 83 3.68 12.63 -9.31
N GLU A 84 4.86 12.42 -9.88
CA GLU A 84 5.12 12.49 -11.32
C GLU A 84 4.42 11.36 -12.09
N HIS A 85 4.02 10.30 -11.38
CA HIS A 85 3.29 9.15 -11.93
C HIS A 85 1.79 9.20 -11.68
N ASN A 86 1.28 10.27 -11.06
CA ASN A 86 -0.13 10.44 -10.70
C ASN A 86 -0.67 9.34 -9.76
N ILE A 87 0.18 8.77 -8.89
CA ILE A 87 -0.22 7.69 -7.99
C ILE A 87 -0.21 8.18 -6.55
N ARG A 88 -1.33 7.97 -5.86
CA ARG A 88 -1.47 8.21 -4.42
C ARG A 88 -2.07 6.98 -3.75
N ILE A 89 -1.50 6.58 -2.62
CA ILE A 89 -2.03 5.50 -1.78
C ILE A 89 -2.12 6.00 -0.35
N ASP A 90 -3.31 5.92 0.23
CA ASP A 90 -3.53 6.17 1.66
C ASP A 90 -4.01 4.87 2.28
N GLY A 91 -3.55 4.54 3.48
CA GLY A 91 -4.03 3.32 4.12
C GLY A 91 -3.82 3.24 5.62
N THR A 92 -4.39 2.19 6.18
CA THR A 92 -4.26 1.86 7.59
C THR A 92 -3.93 0.39 7.76
N LEU A 93 -3.10 0.08 8.75
CA LEU A 93 -2.86 -1.27 9.25
C LEU A 93 -3.51 -1.38 10.62
N LYS A 94 -4.49 -2.28 10.75
CA LYS A 94 -5.24 -2.55 11.98
C LYS A 94 -5.15 -4.03 12.32
N PRO A 95 -4.01 -4.49 12.86
CA PRO A 95 -3.85 -5.89 13.26
C PRO A 95 -4.62 -6.16 14.55
N ARG A 96 -5.43 -7.22 14.54
CA ARG A 96 -6.14 -7.70 15.73
C ARG A 96 -5.74 -9.14 16.02
N SER A 97 -4.93 -9.31 17.06
CA SER A 97 -4.45 -10.62 17.48
C SER A 97 -5.58 -11.47 18.05
N LYS A 98 -5.67 -12.73 17.61
CA LYS A 98 -6.58 -13.74 18.15
C LYS A 98 -5.84 -15.06 18.37
N PHE A 99 -6.09 -15.67 19.52
CA PHE A 99 -5.74 -17.06 19.78
C PHE A 99 -6.94 -17.95 19.40
N LEU A 100 -6.69 -18.99 18.62
CA LEU A 100 -7.71 -19.86 18.00
C LEU A 100 -7.50 -21.34 18.40
N GLY A 101 -6.89 -21.60 19.57
CA GLY A 101 -6.50 -22.94 19.98
C GLY A 101 -5.12 -23.32 19.46
N ASN A 102 -5.01 -24.21 18.49
CA ASN A 102 -3.71 -24.60 17.91
C ASN A 102 -3.15 -23.56 16.91
N SER A 103 -3.82 -22.42 16.77
CA SER A 103 -3.46 -21.38 15.81
C SER A 103 -3.47 -20.01 16.49
N ALA A 104 -2.62 -19.11 16.00
CA ALA A 104 -2.67 -17.69 16.32
C ALA A 104 -2.83 -16.92 15.00
N ALA A 105 -3.68 -15.90 14.99
CA ALA A 105 -3.95 -15.09 13.82
C ALA A 105 -3.83 -13.60 14.15
N SER A 106 -3.34 -12.83 13.18
CA SER A 106 -3.50 -11.38 13.15
C SER A 106 -4.57 -11.06 12.11
N MET A 107 -5.79 -10.77 12.57
CA MET A 107 -6.88 -10.36 11.68
C MET A 107 -6.56 -8.95 11.19
N MET A 108 -6.45 -8.77 9.87
CA MET A 108 -6.11 -7.48 9.27
C MET A 108 -7.40 -6.72 8.92
N GLU A 109 -7.74 -5.71 9.71
CA GLU A 109 -8.93 -4.85 9.50
C GLU A 109 -8.57 -3.52 8.78
N GLY A 110 -7.34 -3.43 8.28
CA GLY A 110 -6.82 -2.27 7.56
C GLY A 110 -7.41 -2.13 6.17
N ILE A 111 -7.36 -0.92 5.62
CA ILE A 111 -7.79 -0.62 4.24
C ILE A 111 -6.68 0.17 3.56
N ALA A 112 -6.45 -0.10 2.28
CA ALA A 112 -5.64 0.73 1.38
C ALA A 112 -6.54 1.33 0.30
N ILE A 113 -6.36 2.61 0.00
CA ILE A 113 -7.05 3.33 -1.05
C ILE A 113 -6.00 3.82 -2.04
N LEU A 114 -5.99 3.23 -3.23
CA LEU A 114 -5.17 3.68 -4.35
C LEU A 114 -5.99 4.63 -5.22
N ARG A 115 -5.41 5.78 -5.58
CA ARG A 115 -5.97 6.74 -6.52
C ARG A 115 -4.97 7.01 -7.64
N LEU A 116 -5.50 7.02 -8.86
CA LEU A 116 -4.82 7.53 -10.05
C LEU A 116 -5.33 8.95 -10.26
N LEU A 117 -4.45 9.94 -10.10
CA LEU A 117 -4.83 11.36 -10.03
C LEU A 117 -5.12 11.98 -11.41
N ASN A 118 -4.70 11.29 -12.47
CA ASN A 118 -4.96 11.65 -13.87
C ASN A 118 -6.22 10.98 -14.43
N ARG A 119 -7.01 10.29 -13.59
CA ARG A 119 -8.18 9.48 -13.97
C ARG A 119 -9.32 9.78 -12.99
N GLY A 120 -10.55 9.47 -13.38
CA GLY A 120 -11.73 9.59 -12.53
C GLY A 120 -12.76 10.60 -12.99
N GLU A 121 -12.60 11.18 -14.19
CA GLU A 121 -13.49 12.21 -14.75
C GLU A 121 -14.18 11.77 -16.03
N ASN A 122 -13.63 10.77 -16.76
CA ASN A 122 -14.18 10.37 -18.06
C ASN A 122 -15.06 9.11 -17.97
N LYS A 123 -16.37 9.32 -17.93
CA LYS A 123 -17.39 8.26 -17.89
C LYS A 123 -17.38 7.34 -19.11
N GLU A 124 -16.96 7.81 -20.28
CA GLU A 124 -16.89 6.99 -21.50
C GLU A 124 -15.83 5.89 -21.37
N ASN A 125 -14.83 6.11 -20.51
CA ASN A 125 -13.75 5.17 -20.21
C ASN A 125 -14.03 4.33 -18.94
N GLY A 126 -15.28 4.27 -18.47
CA GLY A 126 -15.65 3.54 -17.26
C GLY A 126 -15.09 4.17 -15.97
N GLU A 127 -14.72 5.45 -16.02
CA GLU A 127 -14.34 6.23 -14.84
C GLU A 127 -15.58 6.83 -14.15
N ARG A 128 -15.38 7.43 -12.98
CA ARG A 128 -16.45 7.76 -12.04
C ARG A 128 -17.35 8.92 -12.50
#